data_AF-A0A2N2E2C0-F1
#
_entry.id   AF-A0A2N2E2C0-F1
#
_cell.length_a   1.000
_cell.length_b   1.000
_cell.length_c   1.000
_cell.angle_alpha   90.00
_cell.angle_beta   90.00
_cell.angle_gamma   90.00
#
_symmetry.space_group_name_H-M   'P 1'
#
loop_
_entity.id
_entity.type
_entity.pdbx_description
1 polymer ?
#
loop_
_entity_poly.entity_id
_entity_poly.type
_entity_poly.pdbx_seq_one_letter_code
_entity_poly.pdbx_strand_id
1 'polypeptide(L)'
;MPTLYRDYRPQKFADILGQNHLKITLQNELASGTLGQAYLFCGPRAVGKTSMARVLAQTVNCERRKEGKSEPCGECSACESIRKGNFMDVMEIDAASNTGVDNVRDNIISSARLSPSSGKMKVFIIDEVHMLSISAFNALLKIIEEPPRHILFILCTTEVHKVPDTIISRCQRFDFKRISPSEIVKKLGRIASEEKIEVSREVLEDVARQSGGHLRDAESLFGQVLALGGDKIGAEEAELVLPRHHHQDALLLIELILKKNAGGAVALVNRLADSGVNFKSFIEETLMMLRKIMIQSAQPGLAEKLGLDFGEQLELRVGVLATQMPLPVCLRALRRFLDLAQEKNSSIPQLPLEIAVVELCLSADQSSSPAMSTAHTPAPPVTAATTAKKEASATPKSGAIAADLSEEEVLARWPEVLLKIKKYNHSLSFVLQNCLPQALRSGNIALRFKYKFHRDRILDASVRGIMESILAEVFAGQVEIEAILDENIELDSRPLAASSSPTPAPVVESSPPPAPAKPTDGVLGSLLQSFGGEAVS
;
A
#
# COMPACT_ATOMS: atom_id res chain seq x y z
N MET A 1 3.33 19.98 -16.57
CA MET A 1 2.80 18.62 -16.83
C MET A 1 1.30 18.73 -17.03
N PRO A 2 0.75 18.23 -18.15
CA PRO A 2 -0.69 18.15 -18.33
C PRO A 2 -1.30 17.33 -17.19
N THR A 3 -2.26 17.91 -16.44
CA THR A 3 -2.99 17.16 -15.42
C THR A 3 -4.18 16.47 -16.07
N LEU A 4 -3.90 15.47 -16.92
CA LEU A 4 -4.90 14.81 -17.75
C LEU A 4 -6.11 14.32 -16.95
N TYR A 5 -5.90 13.81 -15.74
CA TYR A 5 -6.99 13.35 -14.88
C TYR A 5 -7.97 14.46 -14.42
N ARG A 6 -7.54 15.71 -14.48
CA ARG A 6 -8.36 16.89 -14.17
C ARG A 6 -9.02 17.41 -15.44
N ASP A 7 -8.28 17.49 -16.53
CA ASP A 7 -8.72 18.08 -17.80
C ASP A 7 -9.73 17.17 -18.51
N TYR A 8 -9.49 15.85 -18.50
CA TYR A 8 -10.33 14.81 -19.10
C TYR A 8 -11.29 14.15 -18.10
N ARG A 9 -11.61 14.88 -17.02
CA ARG A 9 -12.56 14.40 -16.02
C ARG A 9 -13.97 14.30 -16.64
N PRO A 10 -14.66 13.14 -16.56
CA PRO A 10 -15.98 12.95 -17.13
C PRO A 10 -16.99 14.02 -16.69
N GLN A 11 -17.76 14.56 -17.64
CA GLN A 11 -18.82 15.56 -17.38
C GLN A 11 -20.23 14.96 -17.57
N LYS A 12 -20.35 13.89 -18.35
CA LYS A 12 -21.60 13.18 -18.61
C LYS A 12 -21.50 11.73 -18.16
N PHE A 13 -22.63 11.05 -17.97
CA PHE A 13 -22.61 9.61 -17.67
C PHE A 13 -22.01 8.82 -18.84
N ALA A 14 -22.25 9.27 -20.08
CA ALA A 14 -21.63 8.71 -21.29
C ALA A 14 -20.10 8.72 -21.26
N ASP A 15 -19.47 9.71 -20.63
CA ASP A 15 -18.01 9.87 -20.59
C ASP A 15 -17.36 8.97 -19.52
N ILE A 16 -18.17 8.43 -18.60
CA ILE A 16 -17.69 7.56 -17.54
C ILE A 16 -17.40 6.17 -18.13
N LEU A 17 -16.13 5.78 -18.02
CA LEU A 17 -15.63 4.52 -18.52
C LEU A 17 -16.02 3.33 -17.65
N GLY A 18 -16.44 2.24 -18.30
CA GLY A 18 -16.94 1.06 -17.63
C GLY A 18 -18.19 1.34 -16.79
N GLN A 19 -18.38 0.53 -15.74
CA GLN A 19 -19.46 0.68 -14.75
C GLN A 19 -20.89 0.76 -15.33
N ASN A 20 -21.14 0.09 -16.47
CA ASN A 20 -22.41 0.23 -17.20
C ASN A 20 -23.64 -0.08 -16.34
N HIS A 21 -23.57 -1.10 -15.48
CA HIS A 21 -24.63 -1.42 -14.53
C HIS A 21 -24.95 -0.28 -13.56
N LEU A 22 -23.93 0.40 -13.01
CA LEU A 22 -24.14 1.55 -12.11
C LEU A 22 -24.74 2.74 -12.87
N LYS A 23 -24.24 3.02 -14.08
CA LYS A 23 -24.72 4.11 -14.94
C LYS A 23 -26.19 3.94 -15.29
N ILE A 24 -26.59 2.76 -15.77
CA ILE A 24 -27.96 2.49 -16.19
C ILE A 24 -28.93 2.66 -15.01
N THR A 25 -28.59 2.13 -13.83
CA THR A 25 -29.43 2.27 -12.64
C THR A 25 -29.61 3.73 -12.24
N LEU A 26 -28.52 4.50 -12.13
CA LEU A 26 -28.60 5.93 -11.79
C LEU A 26 -29.36 6.72 -12.85
N GLN A 27 -29.14 6.42 -14.14
CA GLN A 27 -29.84 7.08 -15.23
C GLN A 27 -31.35 6.80 -15.18
N ASN A 28 -31.75 5.58 -14.84
CA ASN A 28 -33.17 5.22 -14.69
C ASN A 28 -33.81 5.95 -13.50
N GLU A 29 -33.14 6.02 -12.35
CA GLU A 29 -33.64 6.76 -11.18
C GLU A 29 -33.77 8.26 -11.44
N LEU A 30 -32.83 8.84 -12.19
CA LEU A 30 -32.88 10.23 -12.62
C LEU A 30 -34.04 10.50 -13.58
N ALA A 31 -34.34 9.56 -14.47
CA ALA A 31 -35.43 9.67 -15.44
C ALA A 31 -36.81 9.45 -14.81
N SER A 32 -36.94 8.54 -13.84
CA SER A 32 -38.18 8.27 -13.10
C SER A 32 -38.48 9.32 -12.03
N GLY A 33 -37.47 10.07 -11.59
CA GLY A 33 -37.59 11.03 -10.48
C GLY A 33 -37.60 10.38 -9.09
N THR A 34 -37.33 9.08 -8.99
CA THR A 34 -37.29 8.31 -7.73
C THR A 34 -35.85 8.20 -7.22
N LEU A 35 -35.20 9.34 -7.02
CA LEU A 35 -33.82 9.37 -6.52
C LEU A 35 -33.76 8.97 -5.04
N GLY A 36 -32.77 8.15 -4.69
CA GLY A 36 -32.39 7.92 -3.32
C GLY A 36 -31.85 9.19 -2.66
N GLN A 37 -31.96 9.27 -1.34
CA GLN A 37 -31.44 10.40 -0.56
C GLN A 37 -30.00 10.18 -0.10
N ALA A 38 -29.51 8.93 -0.11
CA ALA A 38 -28.16 8.58 0.28
C ALA A 38 -27.61 7.44 -0.60
N TYR A 39 -26.45 7.69 -1.21
CA TYR A 39 -25.71 6.75 -2.05
C TYR A 39 -24.36 6.41 -1.42
N LEU A 40 -23.98 5.14 -1.45
CA LEU A 40 -22.66 4.66 -1.03
C LEU A 40 -21.91 4.09 -2.24
N PHE A 41 -20.95 4.84 -2.73
CA PHE A 41 -20.04 4.43 -3.81
C PHE A 41 -18.81 3.77 -3.20
N CYS A 42 -18.68 2.46 -3.41
CA CYS A 42 -17.61 1.67 -2.83
C CYS A 42 -16.83 0.94 -3.93
N GLY A 43 -15.53 0.70 -3.71
CA GLY A 43 -14.68 0.01 -4.67
C GLY A 43 -13.26 0.56 -4.70
N PRO A 44 -12.37 0.02 -5.54
CA PRO A 44 -10.96 0.39 -5.57
C PRO A 44 -10.74 1.90 -5.76
N ARG A 45 -9.58 2.42 -5.33
CA ARG A 45 -9.24 3.84 -5.54
C ARG A 45 -9.20 4.19 -7.02
N ALA A 46 -9.30 5.46 -7.40
CA ALA A 46 -9.01 5.89 -8.78
C ALA A 46 -9.86 5.26 -9.93
N VAL A 47 -10.97 4.57 -9.64
CA VAL A 47 -11.90 3.99 -10.65
C VAL A 47 -13.04 4.93 -11.09
N GLY A 48 -13.09 6.16 -10.54
CA GLY A 48 -14.09 7.17 -10.93
C GLY A 48 -15.27 7.39 -9.97
N LYS A 49 -15.18 6.96 -8.70
CA LYS A 49 -16.23 7.16 -7.68
C LYS A 49 -16.64 8.63 -7.52
N THR A 50 -15.67 9.50 -7.19
CA THR A 50 -15.89 10.94 -7.00
C THR A 50 -16.32 11.63 -8.30
N SER A 51 -15.82 11.15 -9.45
CA SER A 51 -16.25 11.66 -10.76
C SER A 51 -17.73 11.34 -11.04
N MET A 52 -18.18 10.11 -10.76
CA MET A 52 -19.61 9.74 -10.83
C MET A 52 -20.45 10.59 -9.89
N ALA A 53 -19.97 10.82 -8.66
CA ALA A 53 -20.66 11.66 -7.67
C ALA A 53 -20.88 13.09 -8.17
N ARG A 54 -19.86 13.68 -8.79
CA ARG A 54 -19.96 15.01 -9.40
C ARG A 54 -20.93 15.05 -10.58
N VAL A 55 -20.90 14.06 -11.47
CA VAL A 55 -21.85 13.98 -12.60
C VAL A 55 -23.29 13.84 -12.09
N LEU A 56 -23.52 13.04 -11.05
CA LEU A 56 -24.83 12.93 -10.41
C LEU A 56 -25.27 14.27 -9.79
N ALA A 57 -24.39 14.95 -9.06
CA ALA A 57 -24.64 16.27 -8.49
C ALA A 57 -24.97 17.33 -9.56
N GLN A 58 -24.22 17.34 -10.66
CA GLN A 58 -24.49 18.18 -11.83
C GLN A 58 -25.87 17.90 -12.43
N THR A 59 -26.23 16.63 -12.55
CA THR A 59 -27.48 16.23 -13.20
C THR A 59 -28.70 16.60 -12.37
N VAL A 60 -28.62 16.44 -11.05
CA VAL A 60 -29.68 16.81 -10.12
C VAL A 60 -29.93 18.32 -10.12
N ASN A 61 -28.85 19.11 -10.12
CA ASN A 61 -28.93 20.57 -10.08
C ASN A 61 -28.97 21.24 -11.45
N CYS A 62 -29.06 20.47 -12.54
CA CYS A 62 -29.15 21.00 -13.88
C CYS A 62 -30.48 21.73 -14.11
N GLU A 63 -30.40 22.99 -14.55
CA GLU A 63 -31.55 23.85 -14.84
C GLU A 63 -32.23 23.43 -16.15
N ARG A 64 -31.43 23.20 -17.19
CA ARG A 64 -31.91 22.87 -18.56
C ARG A 64 -32.09 21.37 -18.81
N ARG A 65 -32.27 20.57 -17.75
CA ARG A 65 -32.46 19.12 -17.90
C ARG A 65 -33.87 18.85 -18.46
N LYS A 66 -33.96 18.17 -19.59
CA LYS A 66 -35.25 17.74 -20.15
C LYS A 66 -35.86 16.63 -19.28
N GLU A 67 -37.17 16.64 -19.10
CA GLU A 67 -37.89 15.58 -18.40
C GLU A 67 -37.65 14.21 -19.06
N GLY A 68 -37.51 13.15 -18.25
CA GLY A 68 -37.17 11.81 -18.71
C GLY A 68 -35.73 11.61 -19.21
N LYS A 69 -34.89 12.66 -19.21
CA LYS A 69 -33.46 12.54 -19.53
C LYS A 69 -32.60 12.53 -18.27
N SER A 70 -31.56 11.71 -18.33
CA SER A 70 -30.62 11.46 -17.24
C SER A 70 -29.25 12.13 -17.42
N GLU A 71 -29.03 12.85 -18.53
CA GLU A 71 -27.76 13.53 -18.79
C GLU A 71 -27.83 15.01 -18.41
N PRO A 72 -26.77 15.58 -17.79
CA PRO A 72 -26.67 17.01 -17.55
C PRO A 72 -26.43 17.77 -18.86
N CYS A 73 -26.86 19.03 -18.93
CA CYS A 73 -26.65 19.84 -20.13
C CYS A 73 -25.17 20.25 -20.33
N GLY A 74 -24.41 20.40 -19.24
CA GLY A 74 -22.99 20.78 -19.27
C GLY A 74 -22.72 22.27 -19.50
N GLU A 75 -23.76 23.07 -19.77
CA GLU A 75 -23.62 24.46 -20.25
C GLU A 75 -24.42 25.49 -19.42
N CYS A 76 -25.23 25.06 -18.44
CA CYS A 76 -25.92 26.00 -17.56
C CYS A 76 -24.98 26.48 -16.43
N SER A 77 -25.33 27.60 -15.81
CA SER A 77 -24.59 28.21 -14.68
C SER A 77 -24.29 27.18 -13.57
N ALA A 78 -25.28 26.37 -13.22
CA ALA A 78 -25.14 25.30 -12.24
C ALA A 78 -24.13 24.23 -12.69
N CYS A 79 -24.25 23.69 -13.90
CA CYS A 79 -23.30 22.70 -14.43
C CYS A 79 -21.87 23.24 -14.48
N GLU A 80 -21.68 24.47 -14.95
CA GLU A 80 -20.36 25.09 -15.03
C GLU A 80 -19.75 25.35 -13.64
N SER A 81 -20.54 25.83 -12.70
CA SER A 81 -20.11 26.11 -11.32
C SER A 81 -19.73 24.82 -10.58
N ILE A 82 -20.50 23.74 -10.76
CA ILE A 82 -20.20 22.43 -10.17
C ILE A 82 -18.94 21.85 -10.82
N ARG A 83 -18.76 21.99 -12.14
CA ARG A 83 -17.53 21.58 -12.83
C ARG A 83 -16.30 22.28 -12.25
N LYS A 84 -16.40 23.59 -11.98
CA LYS A 84 -15.35 24.39 -11.35
C LYS A 84 -15.16 24.10 -9.85
N GLY A 85 -16.12 23.46 -9.21
CA GLY A 85 -16.10 23.14 -7.77
C GLY A 85 -16.57 24.27 -6.86
N ASN A 86 -17.25 25.29 -7.39
CA ASN A 86 -17.61 26.52 -6.67
C ASN A 86 -19.12 26.69 -6.49
N PHE A 87 -19.89 25.60 -6.52
CA PHE A 87 -21.35 25.67 -6.41
C PHE A 87 -21.78 25.53 -4.95
N MET A 88 -22.45 26.56 -4.40
CA MET A 88 -22.77 26.63 -2.96
C MET A 88 -23.58 25.45 -2.43
N ASP A 89 -24.47 24.88 -3.25
CA ASP A 89 -25.31 23.74 -2.84
C ASP A 89 -24.68 22.38 -3.16
N VAL A 90 -23.43 22.33 -3.60
CA VAL A 90 -22.67 21.07 -3.76
C VAL A 90 -21.40 21.20 -2.93
N MET A 91 -21.38 20.52 -1.77
CA MET A 91 -20.23 20.48 -0.89
C MET A 91 -19.48 19.17 -1.06
N GLU A 92 -18.24 19.27 -1.53
CA GLU A 92 -17.32 18.15 -1.60
C GLU A 92 -16.35 18.21 -0.42
N ILE A 93 -16.37 17.17 0.39
CA ILE A 93 -15.60 17.08 1.63
C ILE A 93 -14.74 15.83 1.53
N ASP A 94 -13.43 16.01 1.59
CA ASP A 94 -12.50 14.90 1.74
C ASP A 94 -12.33 14.60 3.23
N ALA A 95 -12.80 13.42 3.65
CA ALA A 95 -12.73 12.99 5.04
C ALA A 95 -11.30 12.71 5.51
N ALA A 96 -10.36 12.44 4.60
CA ALA A 96 -8.96 12.23 4.97
C ALA A 96 -8.29 13.54 5.44
N SER A 97 -8.65 14.67 4.84
CA SER A 97 -8.16 16.01 5.21
C SER A 97 -9.01 16.69 6.29
N ASN A 98 -10.29 16.30 6.44
CA ASN A 98 -11.23 16.89 7.38
C ASN A 98 -11.73 15.89 8.42
N THR A 99 -10.82 15.22 9.12
CA THR A 99 -11.12 14.17 10.12
C THR A 99 -11.75 14.70 11.42
N GLY A 100 -11.64 16.01 11.69
CA GLY A 100 -12.13 16.65 12.90
C GLY A 100 -13.65 16.56 13.05
N VAL A 101 -14.11 16.22 14.27
CA VAL A 101 -15.53 16.08 14.63
C VAL A 101 -16.30 17.39 14.39
N ASP A 102 -15.64 18.51 14.68
CA ASP A 102 -16.24 19.85 14.60
C ASP A 102 -16.50 20.25 13.14
N ASN A 103 -15.59 19.93 12.21
CA ASN A 103 -15.77 20.25 10.79
C ASN A 103 -16.97 19.53 10.16
N VAL A 104 -17.25 18.27 10.53
CA VAL A 104 -18.39 17.52 10.00
C VAL A 104 -19.70 18.04 10.60
N ARG A 105 -19.73 18.25 11.92
CA ARG A 105 -20.92 18.79 12.58
C ARG A 105 -21.24 20.21 12.11
N ASP A 106 -20.26 21.09 12.13
CA ASP A 106 -20.47 22.50 11.87
C ASP A 106 -20.68 22.78 10.39
N ASN A 107 -20.02 22.06 9.47
CA ASN A 107 -20.20 22.31 8.04
C ASN A 107 -21.33 21.48 7.41
N ILE A 108 -21.52 20.22 7.80
CA ILE A 108 -22.52 19.35 7.15
C ILE A 108 -23.88 19.48 7.82
N ILE A 109 -23.94 19.35 9.15
CA ILE A 109 -25.24 19.23 9.84
C ILE A 109 -25.96 20.56 9.91
N SER A 110 -25.24 21.65 10.20
CA SER A 110 -25.83 22.98 10.22
C SER A 110 -26.36 23.35 8.81
N SER A 111 -25.54 23.11 7.79
CA SER A 111 -25.88 23.38 6.39
C SER A 111 -26.99 22.49 5.87
N ALA A 112 -27.07 21.22 6.30
CA ALA A 112 -28.11 20.28 5.89
C ALA A 112 -29.50 20.76 6.33
N ARG A 113 -29.62 21.42 7.49
CA ARG A 113 -30.91 21.96 7.97
C ARG A 113 -31.43 23.14 7.15
N LEU A 114 -30.58 23.78 6.36
CA LEU A 114 -30.93 24.92 5.52
C LEU A 114 -31.41 24.44 4.14
N SER A 115 -32.33 25.20 3.55
CA SER A 115 -32.76 24.99 2.16
C SER A 115 -31.63 25.33 1.17
N PRO A 116 -31.65 24.77 -0.05
CA PRO A 116 -30.68 25.12 -1.08
C PRO A 116 -30.77 26.61 -1.44
N SER A 117 -29.65 27.25 -1.74
CA SER A 117 -29.58 28.69 -2.03
C SER A 117 -29.85 29.01 -3.50
N SER A 118 -29.42 28.16 -4.41
CA SER A 118 -29.48 28.39 -5.85
C SER A 118 -29.82 27.12 -6.65
N GLY A 119 -29.50 25.94 -6.11
CA GLY A 119 -29.81 24.64 -6.70
C GLY A 119 -31.19 24.09 -6.35
N LYS A 120 -31.55 22.97 -6.98
CA LYS A 120 -32.76 22.20 -6.65
C LYS A 120 -32.56 21.36 -5.39
N MET A 121 -31.36 20.82 -5.22
CA MET A 121 -30.98 19.99 -4.07
C MET A 121 -29.61 20.39 -3.54
N LYS A 122 -29.42 20.20 -2.24
CA LYS A 122 -28.16 20.33 -1.54
C LYS A 122 -27.46 18.98 -1.53
N VAL A 123 -26.33 18.88 -2.22
CA VAL A 123 -25.59 17.63 -2.40
C VAL A 123 -24.33 17.66 -1.54
N PHE A 124 -24.14 16.62 -0.73
CA PHE A 124 -22.93 16.40 0.05
C PHE A 124 -22.17 15.21 -0.52
N ILE A 125 -21.01 15.47 -1.12
CA ILE A 125 -20.09 14.45 -1.59
C ILE A 125 -19.03 14.28 -0.50
N ILE A 126 -19.02 13.13 0.18
CA ILE A 126 -18.03 12.83 1.22
C ILE A 126 -17.08 11.78 0.67
N ASP A 127 -15.87 12.20 0.30
CA ASP A 127 -14.83 11.29 -0.20
C ASP A 127 -14.04 10.67 0.95
N GLU A 128 -13.58 9.44 0.73
CA GLU A 128 -12.94 8.57 1.74
C GLU A 128 -13.66 8.54 3.10
N VAL A 129 -14.99 8.38 3.09
CA VAL A 129 -15.85 8.42 4.28
C VAL A 129 -15.40 7.48 5.41
N HIS A 130 -14.68 6.40 5.09
CA HIS A 130 -14.11 5.48 6.07
C HIS A 130 -13.05 6.11 7.00
N MET A 131 -12.54 7.30 6.65
CA MET A 131 -11.61 8.09 7.46
C MET A 131 -12.34 8.96 8.50
N LEU A 132 -13.67 9.01 8.49
CA LEU A 132 -14.43 9.74 9.49
C LEU A 132 -14.32 9.11 10.87
N SER A 133 -14.30 9.96 11.90
CA SER A 133 -14.40 9.52 13.29
C SER A 133 -15.78 8.91 13.60
N ILE A 134 -15.84 8.02 14.61
CA ILE A 134 -17.08 7.37 15.05
C ILE A 134 -18.15 8.41 15.45
N SER A 135 -17.73 9.49 16.10
CA SER A 135 -18.61 10.59 16.50
C SER A 135 -19.20 11.33 15.29
N ALA A 136 -18.41 11.53 14.21
CA ALA A 136 -18.89 12.09 12.95
C ALA A 136 -19.91 11.17 12.27
N PHE A 137 -19.67 9.85 12.23
CA PHE A 137 -20.64 8.88 11.72
C PHE A 137 -21.97 8.92 12.49
N ASN A 138 -21.92 8.96 13.82
CA ASN A 138 -23.13 9.07 14.65
C ASN A 138 -23.90 10.37 14.42
N ALA A 139 -23.20 11.44 14.07
CA ALA A 139 -23.82 12.72 13.77
C ALA A 139 -24.50 12.70 12.39
N LEU A 140 -23.89 12.04 11.40
CA LEU A 140 -24.48 11.80 10.07
C LEU A 140 -25.70 10.87 10.12
N LEU A 141 -25.67 9.83 10.97
CA LEU A 141 -26.78 8.86 11.09
C LEU A 141 -28.13 9.54 11.33
N LYS A 142 -28.17 10.57 12.19
CA LYS A 142 -29.41 11.30 12.52
C LYS A 142 -30.06 11.98 11.30
N ILE A 143 -29.26 12.33 10.30
CA ILE A 143 -29.75 13.02 9.09
C ILE A 143 -30.02 12.00 7.99
N ILE A 144 -29.20 10.96 7.88
CA ILE A 144 -29.39 9.89 6.88
C ILE A 144 -30.66 9.07 7.18
N GLU A 145 -31.06 8.94 8.45
CA GLU A 145 -32.29 8.27 8.85
C GLU A 145 -33.56 9.00 8.42
N GLU A 146 -33.58 10.32 8.57
CA GLU A 146 -34.71 11.17 8.18
C GLU A 146 -34.21 12.36 7.33
N PRO A 147 -33.76 12.13 6.08
CA PRO A 147 -33.20 13.20 5.26
C PRO A 147 -34.32 14.15 4.82
N PRO A 148 -34.11 15.47 4.95
CA PRO A 148 -34.95 16.45 4.27
C PRO A 148 -35.00 16.19 2.76
N ARG A 149 -36.16 16.45 2.13
CA ARG A 149 -36.40 16.11 0.71
C ARG A 149 -35.44 16.79 -0.27
N HIS A 150 -34.81 17.90 0.13
CA HIS A 150 -33.89 18.67 -0.69
C HIS A 150 -32.43 18.26 -0.52
N ILE A 151 -32.12 17.15 0.17
CA ILE A 151 -30.75 16.72 0.45
C ILE A 151 -30.41 15.43 -0.29
N LEU A 152 -29.17 15.38 -0.77
CA LEU A 152 -28.57 14.19 -1.35
C LEU A 152 -27.19 13.93 -0.74
N PHE A 153 -27.00 12.78 -0.12
CA PHE A 153 -25.69 12.31 0.33
C PHE A 153 -25.07 11.37 -0.69
N ILE A 154 -23.81 11.58 -1.03
CA ILE A 154 -23.01 10.69 -1.87
C ILE A 154 -21.72 10.39 -1.11
N LEU A 155 -21.64 9.21 -0.51
CA LEU A 155 -20.51 8.74 0.27
C LEU A 155 -19.60 7.90 -0.61
N CYS A 156 -18.31 8.23 -0.69
CA CYS A 156 -17.32 7.46 -1.44
C CYS A 156 -16.33 6.79 -0.48
N THR A 157 -16.00 5.52 -0.72
CA THR A 157 -14.98 4.79 0.07
C THR A 157 -14.19 3.79 -0.76
N THR A 158 -12.91 3.63 -0.44
CA THR A 158 -12.11 2.47 -0.86
C THR A 158 -12.26 1.25 0.04
N GLU A 159 -12.66 1.46 1.29
CA GLU A 159 -12.66 0.45 2.35
C GLU A 159 -14.05 0.34 3.00
N VAL A 160 -14.95 -0.36 2.32
CA VAL A 160 -16.34 -0.53 2.79
C VAL A 160 -16.44 -1.19 4.17
N HIS A 161 -15.51 -2.07 4.51
CA HIS A 161 -15.49 -2.80 5.78
C HIS A 161 -15.19 -1.91 7.01
N LYS A 162 -14.65 -0.71 6.80
CA LYS A 162 -14.45 0.29 7.86
C LYS A 162 -15.67 1.19 8.07
N VAL A 163 -16.64 1.15 7.16
CA VAL A 163 -17.87 1.93 7.29
C VAL A 163 -18.86 1.15 8.16
N PRO A 164 -19.50 1.78 9.17
CA PRO A 164 -20.47 1.09 10.01
C PRO A 164 -21.66 0.52 9.21
N ASP A 165 -22.08 -0.71 9.53
CA ASP A 165 -23.23 -1.37 8.88
C ASP A 165 -24.53 -0.56 8.99
N THR A 166 -24.66 0.25 10.04
CA THR A 166 -25.78 1.19 10.25
C THR A 166 -25.87 2.25 9.16
N ILE A 167 -24.74 2.70 8.59
CA ILE A 167 -24.71 3.61 7.45
C ILE A 167 -24.99 2.84 6.16
N ILE A 168 -24.33 1.68 5.97
CA ILE A 168 -24.45 0.88 4.76
C ILE A 168 -25.91 0.49 4.51
N SER A 169 -26.63 0.06 5.55
CA SER A 169 -28.05 -0.33 5.49
C SER A 169 -29.01 0.80 5.11
N ARG A 170 -28.62 2.06 5.29
CA ARG A 170 -29.45 3.25 4.99
C ARG A 170 -29.05 3.93 3.67
N CYS A 171 -28.01 3.43 3.01
CA CYS A 171 -27.54 3.95 1.74
C CYS A 171 -27.80 2.94 0.62
N GLN A 172 -28.11 3.45 -0.56
CA GLN A 172 -28.08 2.62 -1.76
C GLN A 172 -26.63 2.39 -2.18
N ARG A 173 -26.19 1.14 -2.05
CA ARG A 173 -24.81 0.73 -2.32
C ARG A 173 -24.56 0.48 -3.80
N PHE A 174 -23.47 1.06 -4.31
CA PHE A 174 -22.97 0.87 -5.67
C PHE A 174 -21.50 0.41 -5.61
N ASP A 175 -21.23 -0.81 -6.10
CA ASP A 175 -19.91 -1.43 -6.12
C ASP A 175 -19.20 -1.18 -7.45
N PHE A 176 -18.18 -0.33 -7.43
CA PHE A 176 -17.31 -0.02 -8.54
C PHE A 176 -16.27 -1.13 -8.73
N LYS A 177 -16.10 -1.55 -9.98
CA LYS A 177 -15.10 -2.54 -10.38
C LYS A 177 -13.86 -1.88 -10.98
N ARG A 178 -12.76 -2.63 -11.10
CA ARG A 178 -11.61 -2.18 -11.91
C ARG A 178 -12.03 -2.04 -13.37
N ILE A 179 -11.45 -1.06 -14.05
CA ILE A 179 -11.72 -0.82 -15.48
C ILE A 179 -10.86 -1.79 -16.30
N SER A 180 -11.43 -2.31 -17.39
CA SER A 180 -10.70 -3.26 -18.23
C SER A 180 -9.54 -2.58 -18.97
N PRO A 181 -8.40 -3.26 -19.19
CA PRO A 181 -7.27 -2.66 -19.91
C PRO A 181 -7.65 -2.14 -21.30
N SER A 182 -8.49 -2.88 -22.04
CA SER A 182 -8.95 -2.49 -23.37
C SER A 182 -9.78 -1.19 -23.38
N GLU A 183 -10.55 -0.95 -22.33
CA GLU A 183 -11.29 0.30 -22.11
C GLU A 183 -10.35 1.47 -21.79
N ILE A 184 -9.33 1.24 -20.97
CA ILE A 184 -8.30 2.25 -20.66
C ILE A 184 -7.54 2.64 -21.92
N VAL A 185 -7.06 1.67 -22.71
CA VAL A 185 -6.36 1.91 -23.98
C VAL A 185 -7.20 2.76 -24.92
N LYS A 186 -8.50 2.45 -25.06
CA LYS A 186 -9.43 3.26 -25.87
C LYS A 186 -9.53 4.70 -25.38
N LYS A 187 -9.51 4.93 -24.07
CA LYS A 187 -9.53 6.29 -23.51
C LYS A 187 -8.23 7.03 -23.80
N LEU A 188 -7.10 6.40 -23.49
CA LEU A 188 -5.79 7.02 -23.67
C LEU A 188 -5.52 7.34 -25.14
N GLY A 189 -5.96 6.48 -26.07
CA GLY A 189 -5.89 6.76 -27.51
C GLY A 189 -6.74 7.96 -27.96
N ARG A 190 -7.92 8.18 -27.34
CA ARG A 190 -8.71 9.40 -27.57
C ARG A 190 -7.99 10.64 -27.05
N ILE A 191 -7.44 10.56 -25.83
CA ILE A 191 -6.66 11.67 -25.24
C ILE A 191 -5.45 12.00 -26.12
N ALA A 192 -4.70 10.99 -26.57
CA ALA A 192 -3.58 11.17 -27.50
C ALA A 192 -3.99 11.91 -28.78
N SER A 193 -5.14 11.53 -29.35
CA SER A 193 -5.68 12.15 -30.56
C SER A 193 -6.10 13.61 -30.34
N GLU A 194 -6.67 13.92 -29.17
CA GLU A 194 -7.08 15.29 -28.81
C GLU A 194 -5.89 16.20 -28.51
N GLU A 195 -4.84 15.66 -27.88
CA GLU A 195 -3.55 16.33 -27.65
C GLU A 195 -2.69 16.41 -28.93
N LYS A 196 -3.12 15.77 -30.03
CA LYS A 196 -2.44 15.69 -31.33
C LYS A 196 -1.05 15.04 -31.26
N ILE A 197 -0.90 14.02 -30.41
CA ILE A 197 0.34 13.25 -30.24
C ILE A 197 0.11 11.82 -30.72
N GLU A 198 0.96 11.32 -31.61
CA GLU A 198 0.92 9.92 -32.04
C GLU A 198 1.62 9.04 -30.99
N VAL A 199 0.87 8.20 -30.28
CA VAL A 199 1.43 7.26 -29.32
C VAL A 199 1.27 5.84 -29.85
N SER A 200 2.33 5.04 -29.76
CA SER A 200 2.27 3.63 -30.16
C SER A 200 1.28 2.85 -29.29
N ARG A 201 0.62 1.86 -29.89
CA ARG A 201 -0.37 1.04 -29.17
C ARG A 201 0.25 0.27 -28.00
N GLU A 202 1.49 -0.18 -28.16
CA GLU A 202 2.25 -0.90 -27.12
C GLU A 202 2.40 -0.05 -25.86
N VAL A 203 2.75 1.23 -26.00
CA VAL A 203 2.86 2.17 -24.87
C VAL A 203 1.52 2.36 -24.17
N LEU A 204 0.41 2.47 -24.90
CA LEU A 204 -0.92 2.59 -24.30
C LEU A 204 -1.32 1.33 -23.52
N GLU A 205 -0.98 0.15 -24.05
CA GLU A 205 -1.22 -1.14 -23.40
C GLU A 205 -0.38 -1.30 -22.13
N ASP A 206 0.88 -0.84 -22.15
CA ASP A 206 1.77 -0.84 -20.99
C ASP A 206 1.27 0.08 -19.88
N VAL A 207 0.87 1.32 -20.21
CA VAL A 207 0.25 2.24 -19.24
C VAL A 207 -1.02 1.64 -18.64
N ALA A 208 -1.88 1.03 -19.48
CA ALA A 208 -3.10 0.39 -19.02
C ALA A 208 -2.81 -0.78 -18.07
N ARG A 209 -1.81 -1.61 -18.38
CA ARG A 209 -1.38 -2.75 -17.55
C ARG A 209 -0.83 -2.28 -16.21
N GLN A 210 0.07 -1.29 -16.23
CA GLN A 210 0.72 -0.76 -15.03
C GLN A 210 -0.27 -0.07 -14.08
N SER A 211 -1.33 0.55 -14.63
CA SER A 211 -2.38 1.16 -13.81
C SER A 211 -3.17 0.16 -12.96
N GLY A 212 -3.14 -1.14 -13.28
CA GLY A 212 -3.88 -2.17 -12.57
C GLY A 212 -5.41 -1.98 -12.61
N GLY A 213 -5.92 -1.30 -13.64
CA GLY A 213 -7.35 -0.99 -13.80
C GLY A 213 -7.83 0.26 -13.05
N HIS A 214 -6.90 1.07 -12.52
CA HIS A 214 -7.17 2.36 -11.89
C HIS A 214 -7.01 3.50 -12.91
N LEU A 215 -8.12 4.10 -13.34
CA LEU A 215 -8.12 5.06 -14.44
C LEU A 215 -7.33 6.34 -14.15
N ARG A 216 -7.45 6.91 -12.95
CA ARG A 216 -6.69 8.12 -12.58
C ARG A 216 -5.19 7.87 -12.59
N ASP A 217 -4.76 6.68 -12.19
CA ASP A 217 -3.34 6.29 -12.19
C ASP A 217 -2.87 6.13 -13.64
N ALA A 218 -3.69 5.53 -14.52
CA ALA A 218 -3.41 5.45 -15.96
C ALA A 218 -3.26 6.83 -16.61
N GLU A 219 -4.16 7.77 -16.34
CA GLU A 219 -4.09 9.14 -16.86
C GLU A 219 -2.88 9.92 -16.31
N SER A 220 -2.50 9.66 -15.06
CA SER A 220 -1.33 10.30 -14.44
C SER A 220 -0.02 9.77 -15.05
N LEU A 221 0.09 8.46 -15.25
CA LEU A 221 1.22 7.83 -15.93
C LEU A 221 1.30 8.30 -17.39
N PHE A 222 0.17 8.32 -18.10
CA PHE A 222 0.12 8.80 -19.48
C PHE A 222 0.52 10.27 -19.58
N GLY A 223 0.10 11.12 -18.65
CA GLY A 223 0.51 12.51 -18.59
C GLY A 223 2.02 12.71 -18.38
N GLN A 224 2.68 11.76 -17.69
CA GLN A 224 4.15 11.75 -17.58
C GLN A 224 4.81 11.33 -18.90
N VAL A 225 4.23 10.34 -19.59
CA VAL A 225 4.71 9.91 -20.93
C VAL A 225 4.59 11.07 -21.93
N LEU A 226 3.45 11.78 -21.96
CA LEU A 226 3.28 12.95 -22.82
C LEU A 226 4.24 14.10 -22.47
N ALA A 227 4.72 14.17 -21.22
CA ALA A 227 5.65 15.21 -20.80
C ALA A 227 7.09 14.99 -21.31
N LEU A 228 7.42 13.82 -21.85
CA LEU A 228 8.69 13.57 -22.54
C LEU A 228 8.86 14.43 -23.79
N GLY A 229 7.74 14.87 -24.39
CA GLY A 229 7.73 15.70 -25.59
C GLY A 229 7.92 14.91 -26.88
N GLY A 230 7.62 15.55 -28.01
CA GLY A 230 7.66 14.95 -29.34
C GLY A 230 6.27 14.72 -29.94
N ASP A 231 6.19 14.74 -31.26
CA ASP A 231 4.94 14.49 -32.00
C ASP A 231 4.60 12.99 -32.07
N LYS A 232 5.61 12.13 -31.85
CA LYS A 232 5.49 10.67 -31.84
C LYS A 232 6.17 10.13 -30.59
N ILE A 233 5.48 9.25 -29.87
CA ILE A 233 6.01 8.57 -28.69
C ILE A 233 6.02 7.05 -28.95
N GLY A 234 7.22 6.51 -29.09
CA GLY A 234 7.48 5.08 -29.24
C GLY A 234 7.72 4.35 -27.91
N ALA A 235 7.92 3.04 -27.99
CA ALA A 235 8.26 2.23 -26.82
C ALA A 235 9.57 2.70 -26.16
N GLU A 236 10.63 2.96 -26.95
CA GLU A 236 11.94 3.39 -26.44
C GLU A 236 11.90 4.72 -25.67
N GLU A 237 11.08 5.68 -26.10
CA GLU A 237 10.93 6.96 -25.39
C GLU A 237 10.12 6.78 -24.11
N ALA A 238 9.05 5.99 -24.17
CA ALA A 238 8.21 5.71 -23.01
C ALA A 238 8.96 4.97 -21.88
N GLU A 239 10.00 4.17 -22.22
CA GLU A 239 10.88 3.49 -21.25
C GLU A 239 11.61 4.45 -20.30
N LEU A 240 11.75 5.73 -20.64
CA LEU A 240 12.34 6.72 -19.75
C LEU A 240 11.47 7.02 -18.52
N VAL A 241 10.16 6.75 -18.61
CA VAL A 241 9.16 7.05 -17.57
C VAL A 241 8.50 5.77 -17.05
N LEU A 242 8.18 4.85 -17.95
CA LEU A 242 7.57 3.58 -17.61
C LEU A 242 8.66 2.56 -17.25
N PRO A 243 8.58 1.88 -16.10
CA PRO A 243 9.50 0.81 -15.76
C PRO A 243 9.54 -0.23 -16.88
N ARG A 244 10.74 -0.54 -17.36
CA ARG A 244 10.95 -1.51 -18.43
C ARG A 244 10.42 -2.88 -18.02
N HIS A 245 9.47 -3.41 -18.79
CA HIS A 245 9.00 -4.77 -18.64
C HIS A 245 9.86 -5.72 -19.46
N HIS A 246 10.46 -6.69 -18.80
CA HIS A 246 11.40 -7.64 -19.39
C HIS A 246 10.68 -8.96 -19.70
N HIS A 247 9.47 -8.88 -20.23
CA HIS A 247 8.62 -10.05 -20.51
C HIS A 247 9.30 -11.07 -21.43
N GLN A 248 10.05 -10.59 -22.43
CA GLN A 248 10.78 -11.46 -23.33
C GLN A 248 11.93 -12.19 -22.62
N ASP A 249 12.66 -11.48 -21.74
CA ASP A 249 13.74 -12.05 -20.94
C ASP A 249 13.19 -13.02 -19.87
N ALA A 250 12.03 -12.71 -19.28
CA ALA A 250 11.34 -13.60 -18.35
C ALA A 250 10.92 -14.92 -19.04
N LEU A 251 10.34 -14.83 -20.24
CA LEU A 251 10.03 -16.03 -21.03
C LEU A 251 11.28 -16.78 -21.47
N LEU A 252 12.36 -16.08 -21.84
CA LEU A 252 13.64 -16.69 -22.16
C LEU A 252 14.24 -17.41 -20.95
N LEU A 253 14.14 -16.83 -19.76
CA LEU A 253 14.59 -17.45 -18.51
C LEU A 253 13.81 -18.74 -18.23
N ILE A 254 12.48 -18.70 -18.36
CA ILE A 254 11.60 -19.87 -18.21
C ILE A 254 11.98 -20.95 -19.23
N GLU A 255 12.27 -20.57 -20.48
CA GLU A 255 12.72 -21.49 -21.53
C GLU A 255 14.08 -22.13 -21.21
N LEU A 256 15.03 -21.36 -20.68
CA LEU A 256 16.34 -21.85 -20.26
C LEU A 256 16.23 -22.82 -19.07
N ILE A 257 15.35 -22.53 -18.12
CA ILE A 257 15.03 -23.44 -16.99
C ILE A 257 14.42 -24.75 -17.53
N LEU A 258 13.48 -24.66 -18.47
CA LEU A 258 12.87 -25.84 -19.09
C LEU A 258 13.91 -26.71 -19.82
N LYS A 259 14.86 -26.08 -20.52
CA LYS A 259 15.98 -26.74 -21.21
C LYS A 259 17.11 -27.19 -20.26
N LYS A 260 16.99 -26.96 -18.95
CA LYS A 260 18.02 -27.22 -17.93
C LYS A 260 19.37 -26.56 -18.24
N ASN A 261 19.35 -25.41 -18.93
CA ASN A 261 20.56 -24.67 -19.29
C ASN A 261 20.91 -23.65 -18.20
N ALA A 262 21.53 -24.11 -17.11
CA ALA A 262 21.95 -23.26 -16.00
C ALA A 262 22.92 -22.15 -16.44
N GLY A 263 23.89 -22.48 -17.31
CA GLY A 263 24.89 -21.52 -17.78
C GLY A 263 24.27 -20.36 -18.58
N GLY A 264 23.35 -20.68 -19.50
CA GLY A 264 22.62 -19.65 -20.26
C GLY A 264 21.71 -18.81 -19.36
N ALA A 265 21.10 -19.41 -18.35
CA ALA A 265 20.20 -18.72 -17.44
C ALA A 265 20.94 -17.77 -16.49
N VAL A 266 22.10 -18.17 -15.95
CA VAL A 266 22.98 -17.29 -15.17
C VAL A 266 23.55 -16.16 -16.04
N ALA A 267 23.92 -16.43 -17.29
CA ALA A 267 24.39 -15.41 -18.23
C ALA A 267 23.31 -14.35 -18.52
N LEU A 268 22.04 -14.77 -18.63
CA LEU A 268 20.91 -13.85 -18.79
C LEU A 268 20.73 -12.98 -17.54
N VAL A 269 20.78 -13.57 -16.35
CA VAL A 269 20.68 -12.82 -15.08
C VAL A 269 21.79 -11.77 -14.96
N ASN A 270 23.02 -12.11 -15.32
CA ASN A 270 24.14 -11.16 -15.31
C ASN A 270 23.97 -10.04 -16.33
N ARG A 271 23.49 -10.35 -17.55
CA ARG A 271 23.16 -9.31 -18.54
C ARG A 271 22.10 -8.34 -18.03
N LEU A 272 21.07 -8.87 -17.34
CA LEU A 272 20.03 -8.04 -16.74
C LEU A 272 20.60 -7.15 -15.64
N ALA A 273 21.52 -7.67 -14.82
CA ALA A 273 22.25 -6.88 -13.82
C ALA A 273 23.04 -5.74 -14.47
N ASP A 274 23.80 -6.02 -15.53
CA ASP A 274 24.60 -5.04 -16.26
C ASP A 274 23.74 -3.93 -16.89
N SER A 275 22.53 -4.28 -17.33
CA SER A 275 21.55 -3.32 -17.85
C SER A 275 20.78 -2.55 -16.77
N GLY A 276 21.05 -2.80 -15.48
CA GLY A 276 20.45 -2.05 -14.36
C GLY A 276 19.01 -2.46 -14.02
N VAL A 277 18.60 -3.68 -14.38
CA VAL A 277 17.22 -4.14 -14.15
C VAL A 277 16.91 -4.31 -12.67
N ASN A 278 15.72 -3.86 -12.27
CA ASN A 278 15.22 -4.12 -10.93
C ASN A 278 14.77 -5.59 -10.80
N PHE A 279 15.59 -6.40 -10.13
CA PHE A 279 15.31 -7.82 -9.95
C PHE A 279 13.98 -8.11 -9.24
N LYS A 280 13.52 -7.23 -8.35
CA LYS A 280 12.22 -7.42 -7.69
C LYS A 280 11.07 -7.38 -8.70
N SER A 281 11.08 -6.38 -9.58
CA SER A 281 10.10 -6.26 -10.67
C SER A 281 10.22 -7.44 -11.63
N PHE A 282 11.45 -7.84 -11.99
CA PHE A 282 11.69 -8.97 -12.88
C PHE A 282 11.20 -10.32 -12.30
N ILE A 283 11.35 -10.53 -10.99
CA ILE A 283 10.84 -11.71 -10.28
C ILE A 283 9.30 -11.72 -10.30
N GLU A 284 8.67 -10.58 -10.01
CA GLU A 284 7.21 -10.42 -10.06
C GLU A 284 6.66 -10.68 -11.48
N GLU A 285 7.35 -10.21 -12.52
CA GLU A 285 7.02 -10.48 -13.91
C GLU A 285 7.16 -11.97 -14.27
N THR A 286 8.26 -12.60 -13.86
CA THR A 286 8.49 -14.03 -14.10
C THR A 286 7.43 -14.87 -13.39
N LEU A 287 7.01 -14.48 -12.18
CA LEU A 287 5.90 -15.10 -11.45
C LEU A 287 4.57 -14.98 -12.19
N MET A 288 4.28 -13.79 -12.74
CA MET A 288 3.07 -13.55 -13.53
C MET A 288 3.04 -14.43 -14.79
N MET A 289 4.18 -14.58 -15.47
CA MET A 289 4.32 -15.47 -16.62
C MET A 289 4.15 -16.94 -16.25
N LEU A 290 4.83 -17.42 -15.20
CA LEU A 290 4.67 -18.79 -14.69
C LEU A 290 3.22 -19.07 -14.25
N ARG A 291 2.54 -18.10 -13.63
CA ARG A 291 1.12 -18.22 -13.26
C ARG A 291 0.24 -18.36 -14.50
N LYS A 292 0.48 -17.58 -15.56
CA LYS A 292 -0.28 -17.71 -16.81
C LYS A 292 -0.06 -19.07 -17.45
N ILE A 293 1.20 -19.52 -17.56
CA ILE A 293 1.57 -20.84 -18.08
C ILE A 293 0.83 -21.93 -17.29
N MET A 294 0.89 -21.90 -15.95
CA MET A 294 0.19 -22.86 -15.09
C MET A 294 -1.32 -22.91 -15.34
N ILE A 295 -1.99 -21.75 -15.42
CA ILE A 295 -3.44 -21.66 -15.65
C ILE A 295 -3.79 -22.20 -17.04
N GLN A 296 -2.97 -21.87 -18.05
CA GLN A 296 -3.19 -22.32 -19.42
C GLN A 296 -2.94 -23.83 -19.59
N SER A 297 -1.93 -24.39 -18.92
CA SER A 297 -1.70 -25.83 -18.84
C SER A 297 -2.81 -26.57 -18.08
N ALA A 298 -3.47 -25.93 -17.11
CA ALA A 298 -4.58 -26.51 -16.36
C ALA A 298 -5.90 -26.47 -17.15
N GLN A 299 -6.22 -25.35 -17.79
CA GLN A 299 -7.39 -25.19 -18.64
C GLN A 299 -7.13 -24.14 -19.74
N PRO A 300 -7.11 -24.53 -21.02
CA PRO A 300 -7.02 -23.60 -22.15
C PRO A 300 -8.16 -22.56 -22.11
N GLY A 301 -7.83 -21.28 -22.36
CA GLY A 301 -8.78 -20.16 -22.37
C GLY A 301 -9.21 -19.63 -20.99
N LEU A 302 -8.78 -20.25 -19.88
CA LEU A 302 -9.07 -19.72 -18.54
C LEU A 302 -8.24 -18.46 -18.20
N ALA A 303 -7.01 -18.39 -18.71
CA ALA A 303 -6.12 -17.24 -18.48
C ALA A 303 -6.71 -15.93 -19.06
N GLU A 304 -7.30 -15.99 -20.26
CA GLU A 304 -7.99 -14.88 -20.91
C GLU A 304 -9.20 -14.40 -20.10
N LYS A 305 -10.00 -15.34 -19.59
CA LYS A 305 -11.16 -15.03 -18.73
C LYS A 305 -10.78 -14.37 -17.41
N LEU A 306 -9.58 -14.64 -16.91
CA LEU A 306 -9.02 -14.02 -15.71
C LEU A 306 -8.32 -12.69 -15.99
N GLY A 307 -8.29 -12.23 -17.25
CA GLY A 307 -7.66 -10.97 -17.65
C GLY A 307 -6.14 -11.00 -17.64
N LEU A 308 -5.51 -12.18 -17.75
CA LEU A 308 -4.06 -12.33 -17.87
C LEU A 308 -3.63 -12.24 -19.33
N ASP A 309 -3.84 -11.08 -19.96
CA ASP A 309 -3.46 -10.82 -21.35
C ASP A 309 -2.14 -10.05 -21.42
N PHE A 310 -1.19 -10.55 -22.22
CA PHE A 310 0.14 -9.95 -22.41
C PHE A 310 0.36 -9.54 -23.88
N GLY A 311 -0.68 -9.53 -24.72
CA GLY A 311 -0.58 -9.21 -26.15
C GLY A 311 -0.21 -10.41 -27.01
N GLU A 312 -0.68 -10.39 -28.26
CA GLU A 312 -0.73 -11.54 -29.19
C GLU A 312 0.61 -12.29 -29.35
N GLN A 313 1.72 -11.57 -29.48
CA GLN A 313 3.05 -12.18 -29.67
C GLN A 313 3.54 -12.94 -28.42
N LEU A 314 3.28 -12.40 -27.23
CA LEU A 314 3.64 -13.05 -25.97
C LEU A 314 2.71 -14.24 -25.69
N GLU A 315 1.43 -14.16 -26.08
CA GLU A 315 0.48 -15.27 -25.93
C GLU A 315 0.90 -16.52 -26.71
N LEU A 316 1.40 -16.36 -27.93
CA LEU A 316 1.92 -17.47 -28.73
C LEU A 316 3.08 -18.18 -28.02
N ARG A 317 4.05 -17.42 -27.51
CA ARG A 317 5.20 -17.99 -26.78
C ARG A 317 4.77 -18.66 -25.47
N VAL A 318 3.85 -18.05 -24.73
CA VAL A 318 3.27 -18.62 -23.50
C VAL A 318 2.54 -19.92 -23.81
N GLY A 319 1.76 -19.99 -24.89
CA GLY A 319 1.08 -21.20 -25.32
C GLY A 319 2.05 -22.34 -25.67
N VAL A 320 3.14 -22.03 -26.38
CA VAL A 320 4.21 -23.00 -26.67
C VAL A 320 4.84 -23.50 -25.36
N LEU A 321 5.20 -22.61 -24.43
CA LEU A 321 5.78 -23.02 -23.15
C LEU A 321 4.80 -23.82 -22.27
N ALA A 322 3.51 -23.48 -22.30
CA ALA A 322 2.46 -24.21 -21.56
C ALA A 322 2.24 -25.65 -22.04
N THR A 323 2.55 -25.92 -23.31
CA THR A 323 2.50 -27.29 -23.87
C THR A 323 3.80 -28.06 -23.62
N GLN A 324 4.94 -27.38 -23.59
CA GLN A 324 6.25 -28.02 -23.40
C GLN A 324 6.63 -28.21 -21.93
N MET A 325 6.12 -27.38 -21.03
CA MET A 325 6.47 -27.41 -19.61
C MET A 325 5.55 -28.36 -18.82
N PRO A 326 6.07 -29.43 -18.21
CA PRO A 326 5.28 -30.28 -17.34
C PRO A 326 4.78 -29.51 -16.11
N LEU A 327 3.53 -29.73 -15.72
CA LEU A 327 2.92 -29.07 -14.56
C LEU A 327 3.74 -29.18 -13.26
N PRO A 328 4.38 -30.33 -12.93
CA PRO A 328 5.25 -30.42 -11.75
C PRO A 328 6.46 -29.49 -11.80
N VAL A 329 7.04 -29.29 -12.98
CA VAL A 329 8.18 -28.38 -13.19
C VAL A 329 7.73 -26.93 -13.04
N CYS A 330 6.58 -26.57 -13.64
CA CYS A 330 5.98 -25.25 -13.50
C CYS A 330 5.67 -24.90 -12.04
N LEU A 331 5.09 -25.84 -11.27
CA LEU A 331 4.79 -25.64 -9.85
C LEU A 331 6.05 -25.49 -9.00
N ARG A 332 7.11 -26.24 -9.30
CA ARG A 332 8.41 -26.12 -8.62
C ARG A 332 9.04 -24.75 -8.86
N ALA A 333 9.05 -24.30 -10.11
CA ALA A 333 9.52 -22.96 -10.47
C ALA A 333 8.69 -21.88 -9.76
N LEU A 334 7.36 -21.97 -9.81
CA LEU A 334 6.47 -20.98 -9.22
C LEU A 334 6.66 -20.87 -7.69
N ARG A 335 6.83 -21.99 -6.98
CA ARG A 335 7.15 -21.98 -5.54
C ARG A 335 8.49 -21.31 -5.26
N ARG A 336 9.55 -21.67 -6.00
CA ARG A 336 10.88 -21.08 -5.76
C ARG A 336 10.90 -19.57 -6.01
N PHE A 337 10.24 -19.11 -7.07
CA PHE A 337 10.12 -17.67 -7.35
C PHE A 337 9.22 -16.94 -6.33
N LEU A 338 8.21 -17.60 -5.75
CA LEU A 338 7.41 -17.02 -4.65
C LEU A 338 8.25 -16.83 -3.39
N ASP A 339 9.09 -17.81 -3.05
CA ASP A 339 10.02 -17.70 -1.93
C ASP A 339 11.01 -16.55 -2.16
N LEU A 340 11.57 -16.50 -3.38
CA LEU A 340 12.51 -15.46 -3.80
C LEU A 340 11.90 -14.04 -3.71
N ALA A 341 10.62 -13.88 -4.02
CA ALA A 341 9.91 -12.60 -3.89
C ALA A 341 9.75 -12.13 -2.43
N GLN A 342 9.90 -13.03 -1.45
CA GLN A 342 9.86 -12.72 -0.02
C GLN A 342 11.24 -12.59 0.63
N GLU A 343 12.31 -13.03 -0.04
CA GLU A 343 13.67 -12.91 0.48
C GLU A 343 14.06 -11.42 0.61
N LYS A 344 14.69 -11.07 1.74
CA LYS A 344 15.17 -9.71 2.00
C LYS A 344 16.50 -9.46 1.32
N ASN A 345 16.78 -8.19 1.00
CA ASN A 345 17.97 -7.70 0.30
C ASN A 345 19.25 -8.48 0.63
N SER A 346 19.83 -9.11 -0.39
CA SER A 346 21.17 -9.69 -0.37
C SER A 346 22.24 -8.63 -0.58
N SER A 347 23.48 -8.91 -0.14
CA SER A 347 24.63 -8.04 -0.42
C SER A 347 24.93 -7.92 -1.92
N ILE A 348 24.59 -8.97 -2.70
CA ILE A 348 24.69 -9.02 -4.15
C ILE A 348 23.26 -9.20 -4.70
N PRO A 349 22.64 -8.19 -5.33
CA PRO A 349 21.23 -8.24 -5.73
C PRO A 349 20.85 -9.39 -6.66
N GLN A 350 21.75 -9.82 -7.54
CA GLN A 350 21.52 -10.90 -8.51
C GLN A 350 21.68 -12.33 -7.92
N LEU A 351 22.44 -12.47 -6.83
CA LEU A 351 22.84 -13.79 -6.30
C LEU A 351 21.65 -14.69 -5.91
N PRO A 352 20.60 -14.19 -5.22
CA PRO A 352 19.43 -15.02 -4.91
C PRO A 352 18.75 -15.59 -6.15
N LEU A 353 18.67 -14.80 -7.22
CA LEU A 353 18.08 -15.23 -8.49
C LEU A 353 18.97 -16.26 -9.20
N GLU A 354 20.30 -16.05 -9.20
CA GLU A 354 21.25 -17.03 -9.74
C GLU A 354 21.15 -18.39 -9.05
N ILE A 355 21.10 -18.40 -7.71
CA ILE A 355 20.93 -19.62 -6.90
C ILE A 355 19.63 -20.32 -7.28
N ALA A 356 18.50 -19.60 -7.28
CA ALA A 356 17.20 -20.15 -7.61
C ALA A 356 17.15 -20.79 -9.00
N VAL A 357 17.73 -20.11 -10.00
CA VAL A 357 17.77 -20.58 -11.39
C VAL A 357 18.65 -21.82 -11.53
N VAL A 358 19.79 -21.86 -10.86
CA VAL A 358 20.69 -23.03 -10.85
C VAL A 358 20.02 -24.23 -10.16
N GLU A 359 19.40 -24.03 -9.00
CA GLU A 359 18.64 -25.07 -8.30
C GLU A 359 17.54 -25.68 -9.17
N LEU A 360 16.77 -24.84 -9.87
CA LEU A 360 15.70 -25.29 -10.77
C LEU A 360 16.23 -26.08 -11.98
N CYS A 361 17.42 -25.74 -12.50
CA CYS A 361 18.05 -26.47 -13.59
C CYS A 361 18.65 -27.81 -13.15
N LEU A 362 19.20 -27.89 -11.93
CA LEU A 362 19.88 -29.07 -11.38
C LEU A 362 18.92 -30.10 -10.79
N SER A 363 17.71 -29.70 -10.41
CA SER A 363 16.73 -30.58 -9.78
C SER A 363 16.24 -31.65 -10.77
N ALA A 364 16.87 -32.83 -10.75
CA ALA A 364 16.37 -34.02 -11.44
C ALA A 364 14.97 -34.40 -10.91
N ASP A 365 14.11 -34.94 -11.79
CA ASP A 365 12.79 -35.44 -11.42
C ASP A 365 12.92 -36.52 -10.34
N GLN A 366 12.72 -36.12 -9.08
CA GLN A 366 12.32 -37.07 -8.04
C GLN A 366 10.84 -37.37 -8.21
N SER A 367 10.54 -38.17 -9.22
CA SER A 367 9.28 -38.90 -9.36
C SER A 367 9.59 -40.38 -9.59
N SER A 368 10.05 -41.06 -8.55
CA SER A 368 9.93 -42.53 -8.44
C SER A 368 10.16 -42.95 -6.99
N SER A 369 9.09 -43.41 -6.33
CA SER A 369 9.20 -44.28 -5.17
C SER A 369 9.85 -45.62 -5.57
N PRO A 370 10.53 -46.32 -4.66
CA PRO A 370 10.45 -47.78 -4.66
C PRO A 370 9.97 -48.29 -3.30
N ALA A 371 8.89 -49.07 -3.36
CA ALA A 371 8.52 -50.06 -2.37
C ALA A 371 9.05 -51.44 -2.81
N MET A 372 9.72 -52.15 -1.89
CA MET A 372 9.86 -53.62 -1.80
C MET A 372 10.33 -53.89 -0.35
N SER A 373 9.47 -54.30 0.59
CA SER A 373 8.81 -55.59 0.80
C SER A 373 9.76 -56.76 1.11
N THR A 374 9.80 -57.15 2.39
CA THR A 374 9.74 -58.56 2.81
C THR A 374 8.88 -58.66 4.08
N ALA A 375 7.80 -59.42 3.99
CA ALA A 375 6.98 -59.86 5.11
C ALA A 375 7.31 -61.32 5.45
N HIS A 376 7.50 -61.65 6.74
CA HIS A 376 6.92 -62.82 7.41
C HIS A 376 7.05 -62.69 8.96
N THR A 377 5.91 -62.88 9.62
CA THR A 377 5.52 -62.82 11.05
C THR A 377 5.92 -64.09 11.85
N PRO A 378 5.65 -64.28 13.19
CA PRO A 378 5.26 -63.34 14.29
C PRO A 378 5.90 -63.55 15.72
N ALA A 379 6.07 -62.43 16.45
CA ALA A 379 5.81 -62.10 17.90
C ALA A 379 6.58 -62.76 19.09
N PRO A 380 6.63 -62.15 20.33
CA PRO A 380 6.12 -60.84 20.80
C PRO A 380 7.19 -60.04 21.65
N PRO A 381 6.86 -59.06 22.53
CA PRO A 381 7.16 -57.64 22.28
C PRO A 381 8.03 -56.94 23.35
N VAL A 382 8.82 -55.92 22.98
CA VAL A 382 9.19 -54.85 23.94
C VAL A 382 9.21 -53.49 23.23
N THR A 383 8.12 -52.77 23.44
CA THR A 383 7.91 -51.31 23.50
C THR A 383 9.06 -50.37 23.10
N ALA A 384 8.83 -49.55 22.06
CA ALA A 384 8.81 -48.09 22.17
C ALA A 384 8.45 -47.47 20.80
N ALA A 385 7.30 -46.81 20.73
CA ALA A 385 6.97 -45.94 19.61
C ALA A 385 6.24 -44.69 20.11
N THR A 386 6.79 -43.56 19.68
CA THR A 386 6.11 -42.35 19.24
C THR A 386 5.45 -41.46 20.29
N THR A 387 6.03 -40.28 20.47
CA THR A 387 5.34 -39.09 20.96
C THR A 387 4.71 -38.33 19.80
N ALA A 388 3.38 -38.23 19.82
CA ALA A 388 2.62 -37.20 19.14
C ALA A 388 1.86 -36.37 20.21
N LYS A 389 2.05 -35.06 20.12
CA LYS A 389 1.09 -33.97 20.34
C LYS A 389 0.13 -34.03 21.54
N LYS A 390 0.25 -32.96 22.34
CA LYS A 390 -0.75 -31.90 22.61
C LYS A 390 -1.25 -31.79 24.05
N GLU A 391 -1.18 -30.54 24.49
CA GLU A 391 -2.07 -29.84 25.43
C GLU A 391 -1.96 -30.09 26.94
N ALA A 392 -1.66 -28.96 27.59
CA ALA A 392 -2.26 -28.43 28.81
C ALA A 392 -1.80 -28.97 30.16
N SER A 393 -1.23 -28.03 30.93
CA SER A 393 -1.52 -27.78 32.35
C SER A 393 -1.16 -28.90 33.32
N ALA A 394 -0.02 -28.76 34.02
CA ALA A 394 -0.02 -28.49 35.46
C ALA A 394 1.43 -28.38 35.99
N THR A 395 1.68 -27.27 36.70
CA THR A 395 2.65 -27.06 37.80
C THR A 395 4.10 -27.55 37.64
N PRO A 396 5.10 -26.63 37.60
CA PRO A 396 6.46 -26.99 37.93
C PRO A 396 6.68 -26.93 39.45
N LYS A 397 7.16 -28.05 40.00
CA LYS A 397 7.77 -28.11 41.33
C LYS A 397 9.20 -27.53 41.24
N SER A 398 9.38 -26.41 41.93
CA SER A 398 10.54 -26.02 42.75
C SER A 398 11.92 -26.59 42.38
N GLY A 399 12.77 -25.71 41.83
CA GLY A 399 14.23 -25.85 41.83
C GLY A 399 14.89 -24.49 42.09
N ALA A 400 15.47 -24.35 43.28
CA ALA A 400 16.45 -23.35 43.75
C ALA A 400 16.32 -21.88 43.30
N ILE A 401 15.88 -21.06 44.27
CA ILE A 401 15.72 -19.61 44.23
C ILE A 401 17.08 -18.92 43.97
N ALA A 402 17.20 -18.22 42.83
CA ALA A 402 18.21 -17.18 42.65
C ALA A 402 17.80 -15.95 43.48
N ALA A 403 18.80 -15.26 44.06
CA ALA A 403 18.66 -14.16 45.01
C ALA A 403 17.52 -13.18 44.68
N ASP A 404 16.79 -12.74 45.71
CA ASP A 404 15.75 -11.70 45.59
C ASP A 404 16.35 -10.46 44.91
N LEU A 405 16.05 -10.29 43.61
CA LEU A 405 16.39 -9.09 42.85
C LEU A 405 15.55 -7.94 43.43
N SER A 406 16.21 -6.94 44.01
CA SER A 406 15.52 -5.74 44.48
C SER A 406 15.07 -4.87 43.30
N GLU A 407 13.90 -4.22 43.42
CA GLU A 407 13.38 -3.31 42.39
C GLU A 407 14.37 -2.17 42.07
N GLU A 408 15.14 -1.75 43.08
CA GLU A 408 16.19 -0.74 42.97
C GLU A 408 17.40 -1.22 42.14
N GLU A 409 17.82 -2.49 42.28
CA GLU A 409 18.92 -3.07 41.49
C GLU A 409 18.54 -3.25 40.01
N VAL A 410 17.28 -3.64 39.74
CA VAL A 410 16.77 -3.80 38.37
C VAL A 410 16.75 -2.45 37.66
N LEU A 411 16.22 -1.41 38.32
CA LEU A 411 16.20 -0.05 37.76
C LEU A 411 17.61 0.53 37.58
N ALA A 412 18.53 0.28 38.51
CA ALA A 412 19.91 0.76 38.42
C ALA A 412 20.70 0.14 37.25
N ARG A 413 20.45 -1.14 36.92
CA ARG A 413 21.16 -1.87 35.87
C ARG A 413 20.40 -1.91 34.53
N TRP A 414 19.17 -1.39 34.47
CA TRP A 414 18.37 -1.30 33.25
C TRP A 414 19.03 -0.52 32.09
N PRO A 415 19.76 0.59 32.32
CA PRO A 415 20.48 1.29 31.25
C PRO A 415 21.51 0.41 30.54
N GLU A 416 22.13 -0.54 31.24
CA GLU A 416 23.08 -1.51 30.67
C GLU A 416 22.39 -2.48 29.72
N VAL A 417 21.19 -2.93 30.08
CA VAL A 417 20.31 -3.78 29.24
C VAL A 417 19.95 -3.05 27.96
N LEU A 418 19.52 -1.79 28.05
CA LEU A 418 19.15 -0.98 26.88
C LEU A 418 20.33 -0.77 25.92
N LEU A 419 21.55 -0.59 26.45
CA LEU A 419 22.78 -0.44 25.66
C LEU A 419 23.18 -1.73 24.95
N LYS A 420 23.08 -2.89 25.61
CA LYS A 420 23.36 -4.19 24.97
C LYS A 420 22.33 -4.50 23.89
N ILE A 421 21.05 -4.27 24.14
CA ILE A 421 19.99 -4.52 23.15
C ILE A 421 20.11 -3.60 21.93
N LYS A 422 20.56 -2.35 22.11
CA LYS A 422 20.80 -1.43 20.99
C LYS A 422 21.82 -1.98 19.98
N LYS A 423 22.79 -2.81 20.42
CA LYS A 423 23.76 -3.46 19.53
C LYS A 423 23.16 -4.61 18.71
N TYR A 424 22.12 -5.27 19.21
CA TYR A 424 21.43 -6.36 18.52
C TYR A 424 20.27 -5.86 17.65
N ASN A 425 19.48 -4.91 18.16
CA ASN A 425 18.32 -4.38 17.44
C ASN A 425 17.92 -2.99 17.95
N HIS A 426 18.20 -1.96 17.15
CA HIS A 426 17.89 -0.57 17.47
C HIS A 426 16.39 -0.34 17.73
N SER A 427 15.51 -1.08 17.04
CA SER A 427 14.06 -0.92 17.19
C SER A 427 13.50 -1.56 18.47
N LEU A 428 14.16 -2.59 19.02
CA LEU A 428 13.78 -3.20 20.30
C LEU A 428 14.20 -2.32 21.49
N SER A 429 15.36 -1.67 21.39
CA SER A 429 15.82 -0.70 22.40
C SER A 429 14.80 0.43 22.61
N PHE A 430 14.17 0.93 21.53
CA PHE A 430 13.12 1.95 21.61
C PHE A 430 11.82 1.45 22.27
N VAL A 431 11.44 0.19 22.04
CA VAL A 431 10.25 -0.42 22.66
C VAL A 431 10.45 -0.55 24.17
N LEU A 432 11.66 -0.90 24.61
CA LEU A 432 12.02 -1.07 26.02
C LEU A 432 12.33 0.24 26.75
N GLN A 433 12.62 1.32 26.02
CA GLN A 433 12.64 2.67 26.60
C GLN A 433 11.25 3.14 27.04
N ASN A 434 10.20 2.54 26.48
CA ASN A 434 8.80 2.84 26.79
C ASN A 434 8.17 1.77 27.70
N CYS A 435 8.98 1.09 28.51
CA CYS A 435 8.50 0.15 29.52
C CYS A 435 9.07 0.46 30.91
N LEU A 436 8.31 0.09 31.95
CA LEU A 436 8.78 0.10 33.32
C LEU A 436 9.11 -1.33 33.73
N PRO A 437 10.39 -1.66 34.00
CA PRO A 437 10.76 -2.95 34.54
C PRO A 437 10.45 -2.99 36.04
N GLN A 438 9.82 -4.07 36.50
CA GLN A 438 9.47 -4.31 37.88
C GLN A 438 9.95 -5.71 38.29
N ALA A 439 10.67 -5.80 39.42
CA ALA A 439 11.11 -7.08 39.96
C ALA A 439 9.92 -7.81 40.61
N LEU A 440 9.76 -9.11 40.32
CA LEU A 440 8.76 -9.97 40.95
C LEU A 440 9.42 -10.87 42.01
N ARG A 441 8.65 -11.22 43.05
CA ARG A 441 9.06 -12.18 44.10
C ARG A 441 9.16 -13.59 43.51
N SER A 442 10.30 -13.92 42.92
CA SER A 442 10.71 -15.25 42.39
C SER A 442 11.94 -15.20 41.47
N GLY A 443 12.54 -14.03 41.24
CA GLY A 443 13.67 -13.87 40.29
C GLY A 443 13.24 -13.51 38.85
N ASN A 444 11.96 -13.18 38.66
CA ASN A 444 11.38 -12.80 37.37
C ASN A 444 11.27 -11.27 37.22
N ILE A 445 11.30 -10.78 35.98
CA ILE A 445 11.14 -9.35 35.66
C ILE A 445 9.84 -9.15 34.87
N ALA A 446 8.94 -8.33 35.42
CA ALA A 446 7.75 -7.86 34.72
C ALA A 446 8.06 -6.58 33.95
N LEU A 447 7.77 -6.54 32.66
CA LEU A 447 7.85 -5.36 31.82
C LEU A 447 6.45 -4.84 31.57
N ARG A 448 6.14 -3.67 32.12
CA ARG A 448 4.84 -3.03 31.93
C ARG A 448 4.88 -2.07 30.76
N PHE A 449 3.94 -2.24 29.83
CA PHE A 449 3.83 -1.45 28.61
C PHE A 449 2.50 -0.70 28.57
N LYS A 450 2.55 0.55 28.10
CA LYS A 450 1.36 1.38 27.84
C LYS A 450 0.57 0.94 26.60
N TYR A 451 1.26 0.40 25.59
CA TYR A 451 0.67 0.06 24.30
C TYR A 451 0.72 -1.44 24.02
N LYS A 452 -0.41 -2.01 23.59
CA LYS A 452 -0.55 -3.43 23.25
C LYS A 452 0.48 -3.93 22.23
N PHE A 453 0.77 -3.11 21.21
CA PHE A 453 1.76 -3.44 20.19
C PHE A 453 3.18 -3.63 20.76
N HIS A 454 3.57 -2.85 21.77
CA HIS A 454 4.88 -2.97 22.42
C HIS A 454 4.99 -4.27 23.23
N ARG A 455 3.92 -4.65 23.93
CA ARG A 455 3.83 -5.92 24.66
C ARG A 455 3.91 -7.12 23.72
N ASP A 456 3.10 -7.14 22.66
CA ASP A 456 2.99 -8.26 21.72
C ASP A 456 4.33 -8.54 21.02
N ARG A 457 5.12 -7.48 20.77
CA ARG A 457 6.45 -7.58 20.17
C ARG A 457 7.50 -8.23 21.07
N ILE A 458 7.37 -8.11 22.39
CA ILE A 458 8.26 -8.76 23.36
C ILE A 458 7.86 -10.23 23.60
N LEU A 459 6.58 -10.56 23.34
CA LEU A 459 6.07 -11.93 23.45
C LEU A 459 6.42 -12.82 22.24
N ASP A 460 6.94 -12.26 21.15
CA ASP A 460 7.47 -13.02 20.02
C ASP A 460 8.63 -13.92 20.48
N ALA A 461 8.57 -15.22 20.17
CA ALA A 461 9.55 -16.22 20.61
C ALA A 461 11.00 -15.87 20.19
N SER A 462 11.18 -15.23 19.03
CA SER A 462 12.49 -14.82 18.53
C SER A 462 13.08 -13.66 19.33
N VAL A 463 12.24 -12.71 19.74
CA VAL A 463 12.62 -11.52 20.53
C VAL A 463 12.81 -11.91 22.00
N ARG A 464 11.93 -12.74 22.53
CA ARG A 464 11.98 -13.24 23.90
C ARG A 464 13.28 -13.98 24.20
N GLY A 465 13.73 -14.86 23.31
CA GLY A 465 15.01 -15.56 23.48
C GLY A 465 16.23 -14.63 23.54
N ILE A 466 16.26 -13.59 22.70
CA ILE A 466 17.32 -12.56 22.74
C ILE A 466 17.27 -11.81 24.07
N MET A 467 16.07 -11.41 24.51
CA MET A 467 15.88 -10.70 25.76
C MET A 467 16.32 -11.51 26.98
N GLU A 468 15.89 -12.77 27.08
CA GLU A 468 16.24 -13.66 28.19
C GLU A 468 17.76 -13.92 28.24
N SER A 469 18.43 -14.05 27.08
CA SER A 469 19.89 -14.19 27.02
C SER A 469 20.64 -12.95 27.54
N ILE A 470 20.19 -11.73 27.17
CA ILE A 470 20.83 -10.48 27.58
C ILE A 470 20.55 -10.21 29.07
N LEU A 471 19.35 -10.51 29.56
CA LEU A 471 19.02 -10.38 30.98
C LEU A 471 19.80 -11.39 31.82
N ALA A 472 19.98 -12.62 31.35
CA ALA A 472 20.82 -13.60 32.04
C ALA A 472 22.28 -13.17 32.13
N GLU A 473 22.79 -12.48 31.10
CA GLU A 473 24.16 -11.93 31.10
C GLU A 473 24.31 -10.73 32.05
N VAL A 474 23.31 -9.85 32.14
CA VAL A 474 23.37 -8.65 32.99
C VAL A 474 23.10 -8.98 34.47
N PHE A 475 22.12 -9.83 34.75
CA PHE A 475 21.67 -10.13 36.11
C PHE A 475 22.20 -11.47 36.67
N ALA A 476 23.03 -12.19 35.91
CA ALA A 476 23.70 -13.43 36.33
C ALA A 476 22.75 -14.50 36.92
N GLY A 477 21.64 -14.77 36.23
CA GLY A 477 20.63 -15.75 36.63
C GLY A 477 19.66 -16.10 35.49
N GLN A 478 18.88 -17.17 35.64
CA GLN A 478 17.76 -17.45 34.74
C GLN A 478 16.63 -16.47 35.08
N VAL A 479 16.37 -15.52 34.18
CA VAL A 479 15.33 -14.51 34.35
C VAL A 479 14.24 -14.77 33.32
N GLU A 480 13.03 -15.08 33.79
CA GLU A 480 11.86 -15.10 32.90
C GLU A 480 11.22 -13.71 32.82
N ILE A 481 10.75 -13.38 31.61
CA ILE A 481 10.12 -12.10 31.32
C ILE A 481 8.61 -12.27 31.29
N GLU A 482 7.93 -11.45 32.06
CA GLU A 482 6.47 -11.29 31.99
C GLU A 482 6.12 -9.94 31.37
N ALA A 483 5.31 -9.92 30.30
CA ALA A 483 4.91 -8.69 29.62
C ALA A 483 3.47 -8.32 29.99
N ILE A 484 3.27 -7.21 30.70
CA ILE A 484 1.98 -6.76 31.23
C ILE A 484 1.53 -5.50 30.50
N LEU A 485 0.26 -5.45 30.08
CA LEU A 485 -0.35 -4.24 29.54
C LEU A 485 -0.92 -3.42 30.70
N ASP A 486 -0.54 -2.16 30.79
CA ASP A 486 -1.13 -1.22 31.74
C ASP A 486 -1.29 0.16 31.10
N GLU A 487 -2.54 0.49 30.81
CA GLU A 487 -2.93 1.68 30.05
C GLU A 487 -2.82 2.97 30.86
N ASN A 488 -2.64 2.88 32.19
CA ASN A 488 -2.60 4.01 33.12
C ASN A 488 -1.20 4.41 33.60
N ILE A 489 -0.13 3.90 32.96
CA ILE A 489 1.25 4.22 33.35
C ILE A 489 1.63 5.66 32.94
N GLU A 490 2.08 6.45 33.91
CA GLU A 490 2.82 7.70 33.71
C GLU A 490 4.30 7.36 33.52
N LEU A 491 4.82 7.58 32.30
CA LEU A 491 6.24 7.40 32.00
C LEU A 491 6.98 8.70 32.36
N ASP A 492 7.68 8.72 33.48
CA ASP A 492 8.52 9.86 33.85
C ASP A 492 9.62 10.10 32.81
N SER A 493 9.57 11.24 32.12
CA SER A 493 10.62 11.66 31.19
C SER A 493 11.83 12.18 31.96
N ARG A 494 12.74 11.31 32.39
CA ARG A 494 14.07 11.71 32.88
C ARG A 494 15.13 11.58 31.77
N PRO A 495 15.89 12.63 31.47
CA PRO A 495 16.98 12.55 30.50
C PRO A 495 18.18 11.80 31.10
N LEU A 496 18.70 10.82 30.38
CA LEU A 496 19.99 10.18 30.72
C LEU A 496 21.11 11.22 30.62
N ALA A 497 21.78 11.42 31.75
CA ALA A 497 22.98 12.24 31.87
C ALA A 497 24.07 11.76 30.90
N ALA A 498 24.69 12.71 30.21
CA ALA A 498 25.83 12.51 29.35
C ALA A 498 27.06 12.06 30.18
N SER A 499 27.63 10.91 29.86
CA SER A 499 28.96 10.52 30.31
C SER A 499 30.04 11.09 29.38
N SER A 500 30.67 12.15 29.87
CA SER A 500 32.07 12.58 29.72
C SER A 500 32.95 11.92 28.63
N SER A 501 33.35 12.74 27.65
CA SER A 501 34.70 12.71 27.06
C SER A 501 35.46 13.97 27.54
N PRO A 502 36.81 13.94 27.63
CA PRO A 502 37.56 14.91 28.42
C PRO A 502 37.70 16.27 27.73
N THR A 503 37.66 17.30 28.55
CA THR A 503 37.81 18.73 28.25
C THR A 503 39.19 19.09 27.71
N PRO A 504 39.31 20.13 26.88
CA PRO A 504 40.40 21.10 26.99
C PRO A 504 39.90 22.40 27.66
N ALA A 505 40.80 23.02 28.41
CA ALA A 505 40.60 24.12 29.36
C ALA A 505 40.16 25.47 28.71
N PRO A 506 39.72 26.46 29.51
CA PRO A 506 38.63 27.38 29.18
C PRO A 506 39.09 28.74 28.60
N VAL A 507 38.15 29.44 27.96
CA VAL A 507 38.21 30.91 27.81
C VAL A 507 36.88 31.50 28.31
N VAL A 508 37.05 32.59 29.06
CA VAL A 508 36.13 33.24 30.00
C VAL A 508 35.01 34.04 29.31
N GLU A 509 33.86 34.11 29.99
CA GLU A 509 32.68 34.94 29.67
C GLU A 509 32.99 36.44 29.52
N SER A 510 32.21 37.14 28.68
CA SER A 510 31.47 38.33 29.13
C SER A 510 30.45 38.83 28.09
N SER A 511 29.42 39.47 28.63
CA SER A 511 28.11 39.89 28.10
C SER A 511 28.14 40.95 26.97
N PRO A 512 26.97 41.34 26.38
CA PRO A 512 26.85 41.81 24.98
C PRO A 512 26.82 43.33 24.81
N PRO A 513 27.00 43.84 23.57
CA PRO A 513 26.47 45.16 23.19
C PRO A 513 25.80 45.12 21.77
N PRO A 514 25.42 46.24 21.11
CA PRO A 514 24.07 46.49 20.62
C PRO A 514 23.94 46.60 19.07
N ALA A 515 22.77 47.05 18.60
CA ALA A 515 22.24 47.19 17.22
C ALA A 515 23.17 47.84 16.14
N PRO A 516 22.83 47.69 14.83
CA PRO A 516 23.82 47.65 13.74
C PRO A 516 24.19 49.03 13.17
N ALA A 517 25.45 49.18 12.75
CA ALA A 517 25.94 50.31 11.96
C ALA A 517 26.69 49.82 10.70
N LYS A 518 26.72 50.69 9.69
CA LYS A 518 27.02 50.54 8.26
C LYS A 518 28.37 49.89 7.87
N PRO A 519 28.50 49.43 6.59
CA PRO A 519 29.53 48.51 6.15
C PRO A 519 30.77 49.25 5.65
N THR A 520 31.95 48.83 6.09
CA THR A 520 33.21 49.09 5.40
C THR A 520 34.16 47.92 5.61
N ASP A 521 34.66 47.42 4.48
CA ASP A 521 35.90 46.68 4.30
C ASP A 521 36.00 45.29 4.96
N GLY A 522 35.36 44.32 4.31
CA GLY A 522 35.64 42.91 4.56
C GLY A 522 35.19 42.02 3.41
N VAL A 523 36.14 41.26 2.87
CA VAL A 523 36.08 40.00 2.06
C VAL A 523 35.11 39.93 0.86
N LEU A 524 33.89 40.43 0.95
CA LEU A 524 32.92 40.49 -0.15
C LEU A 524 33.30 41.51 -1.23
N GLY A 525 33.90 42.65 -0.86
CA GLY A 525 34.34 43.68 -1.84
C GLY A 525 35.44 43.17 -2.76
N SER A 526 36.37 42.38 -2.23
CA SER A 526 37.45 41.72 -2.99
C SER A 526 36.93 40.62 -3.93
N LEU A 527 35.81 39.98 -3.61
CA LEU A 527 35.19 38.95 -4.45
C LEU A 527 34.39 39.54 -5.61
N LEU A 528 33.74 40.68 -5.43
CA LEU A 528 32.94 41.35 -6.48
C LEU A 528 33.80 42.01 -7.56
N GLN A 529 35.01 42.47 -7.23
CA GLN A 529 35.97 43.01 -8.21
C GLN A 529 36.55 41.94 -9.15
N SER A 530 36.51 40.67 -8.74
CA SER A 530 37.06 39.54 -9.51
C SER A 530 36.10 39.05 -10.60
N PHE A 531 34.81 39.39 -10.53
CA PHE A 531 33.76 38.92 -11.45
C PHE A 531 32.99 40.02 -12.17
N GLY A 532 33.42 41.28 -12.06
CA GLY A 532 32.94 42.38 -12.93
C GLY A 532 31.45 42.75 -12.79
N GLY A 533 30.84 42.55 -11.62
CA GLY A 533 29.46 42.94 -11.36
C GLY A 533 29.31 43.79 -10.10
N GLU A 534 28.51 44.86 -10.18
CA GLU A 534 28.10 45.66 -9.02
C GLU A 534 26.84 45.06 -8.37
N ALA A 535 26.81 44.99 -7.04
CA ALA A 535 25.63 44.64 -6.28
C ALA A 535 24.70 45.86 -6.16
N VAL A 536 23.54 45.81 -6.83
CA VAL A 536 22.48 46.81 -6.64
C VAL A 536 21.69 46.42 -5.39
N SER A 537 21.59 47.37 -4.45
CA SER A 537 20.90 47.25 -3.15
C SER A 537 19.40 47.08 -3.28
#